data_AF-A0A1S3K8C5-F1
#
_entry.id   AF-A0A1S3K8C5-F1
#
_cell.length_a   1.000
_cell.length_b   1.000
_cell.length_c   1.000
_cell.angle_alpha   90.00
_cell.angle_beta   90.00
_cell.angle_gamma   90.00
#
_symmetry.space_group_name_H-M   'P 1'
#
loop_
_entity.id
_entity.type
_entity.pdbx_description
1 polymer ?
#
loop_
_entity_poly.entity_id
_entity_poly.type
_entity_poly.pdbx_seq_one_letter_code
_entity_poly.pdbx_strand_id
1 'polypeptide(L)'
;MDTAIINWLPVKTALVGIIAFLLVMSYLQRKQYKMPPGPPHLPILGHYFAFRNDGRLYAVFNKLGKSFDDIFTVNLGFGRSLVVLKSAEIVHEALVEKKEIFAGRDDESWKFELLTDGFKDLTFASYGPVWRLQRQMTLRALGSYLASDKLETYTRSAFEEVAALIEKEAEPFELDLYIRLLVFNIVCRMSFGKRCITVEIISYAIDGLEFTWLKNKIGEFNEKVLGGLIPSDVIPVLKHFPIPSSLTAKRLSKELDGFFKVKLEEHKATLNTGSCPV
;
A
#
# COMPACT_ATOMS: atom_id res chain seq x y z
N MET A 1 -48.61 19.99 -29.97
CA MET A 1 -48.09 18.84 -29.22
C MET A 1 -47.32 17.99 -30.21
N ASP A 2 -46.16 17.46 -29.81
CA ASP A 2 -45.30 16.50 -30.55
C ASP A 2 -44.10 17.06 -31.34
N THR A 3 -43.19 17.77 -30.65
CA THR A 3 -41.77 17.87 -31.05
C THR A 3 -40.80 17.43 -29.94
N ALA A 4 -41.31 16.73 -28.92
CA ALA A 4 -40.52 16.22 -27.80
C ALA A 4 -39.95 14.81 -28.03
N ILE A 5 -40.00 14.29 -29.26
CA ILE A 5 -39.24 13.09 -29.65
C ILE A 5 -37.90 13.58 -30.19
N ILE A 6 -37.06 14.10 -29.29
CA ILE A 6 -35.63 14.28 -29.57
C ILE A 6 -35.12 12.89 -30.00
N ASN A 7 -34.65 12.75 -31.24
CA ASN A 7 -34.24 11.48 -31.82
C ASN A 7 -33.15 10.82 -30.97
N TRP A 8 -33.52 9.89 -30.09
CA TRP A 8 -32.59 9.10 -29.28
C TRP A 8 -31.85 8.02 -30.09
N LEU A 9 -32.25 7.80 -31.35
CA LEU A 9 -31.65 6.84 -32.28
C LEU A 9 -30.16 7.11 -32.57
N PRO A 10 -29.74 8.34 -32.95
CA PRO A 10 -28.32 8.68 -33.13
C PRO A 10 -27.49 8.53 -31.85
N VAL A 11 -28.07 8.84 -30.69
CA VAL A 11 -27.36 8.69 -29.40
C VAL A 11 -27.14 7.21 -29.07
N LYS A 12 -28.18 6.38 -29.23
CA LYS A 12 -28.08 4.92 -29.00
C LYS A 12 -27.10 4.26 -29.96
N THR A 13 -27.15 4.61 -31.25
CA THR A 13 -26.23 4.05 -32.25
C THR A 13 -24.79 4.49 -32.00
N ALA A 14 -24.54 5.74 -31.63
CA ALA A 14 -23.21 6.21 -31.22
C ALA A 14 -22.69 5.45 -29.99
N LEU A 15 -23.52 5.27 -28.95
CA LEU A 15 -23.14 4.51 -27.75
C LEU A 15 -22.79 3.06 -28.07
N VAL A 16 -23.61 2.38 -28.88
CA VAL A 16 -23.32 1.01 -29.32
C VAL A 16 -22.03 0.95 -30.13
N GLY A 17 -21.80 1.90 -31.04
CA GLY A 17 -20.56 2.00 -31.82
C GLY A 17 -19.33 2.18 -30.93
N ILE A 18 -19.41 3.04 -29.91
CA ILE A 18 -18.34 3.25 -28.93
C ILE A 18 -18.08 1.97 -28.13
N ILE A 19 -19.11 1.31 -27.61
CA ILE A 19 -18.97 0.07 -26.85
C ILE A 19 -18.34 -1.03 -27.71
N ALA A 20 -18.81 -1.19 -28.95
CA ALA A 20 -18.25 -2.16 -29.89
C ALA A 20 -16.78 -1.86 -30.20
N PHE A 21 -16.44 -0.60 -30.47
CA PHE A 21 -15.07 -0.16 -30.68
C PHE A 21 -14.17 -0.48 -29.48
N LEU A 22 -14.62 -0.15 -28.26
CA LEU A 22 -13.88 -0.42 -27.03
C LEU A 22 -13.70 -1.93 -26.77
N LEU A 23 -14.71 -2.76 -27.06
CA LEU A 23 -14.61 -4.22 -26.97
C LEU A 23 -13.62 -4.79 -27.98
N VAL A 24 -13.63 -4.30 -29.22
CA VAL A 24 -12.67 -4.69 -30.25
C VAL A 24 -11.25 -4.29 -29.84
N MET A 25 -11.04 -3.06 -29.36
CA MET A 25 -9.74 -2.60 -28.85
C MET A 25 -9.25 -3.49 -27.70
N SER A 26 -10.12 -3.82 -26.75
CA SER A 26 -9.77 -4.70 -25.64
C SER A 26 -9.39 -6.12 -26.10
N TYR A 27 -10.12 -6.66 -27.07
CA TYR A 27 -9.81 -7.97 -27.66
C TYR A 27 -8.46 -7.97 -28.41
N LEU A 28 -8.21 -6.93 -29.21
CA LEU A 28 -6.97 -6.77 -29.96
C LEU A 28 -5.76 -6.63 -29.02
N GLN A 29 -5.88 -5.86 -27.92
CA GLN A 29 -4.84 -5.75 -26.90
C GLN A 29 -4.49 -7.11 -26.28
N ARG A 30 -5.49 -7.89 -25.85
CA ARG A 30 -5.25 -9.24 -25.31
C ARG A 30 -4.53 -10.15 -26.30
N LYS A 31 -4.92 -10.09 -27.58
CA LYS A 31 -4.31 -10.87 -28.66
C LYS A 31 -2.86 -10.45 -28.95
N GLN A 32 -2.58 -9.15 -28.96
CA GLN A 32 -1.24 -8.60 -29.20
C GLN A 32 -0.24 -9.08 -28.15
N TYR A 33 -0.61 -9.03 -26.87
CA TYR A 33 0.26 -9.40 -25.76
C TYR A 33 0.21 -10.88 -25.37
N LYS A 34 -0.56 -11.71 -26.12
CA LYS A 34 -0.77 -13.14 -25.82
C LYS A 34 -1.11 -13.37 -24.34
N MET A 35 -2.03 -12.55 -23.81
CA MET A 35 -2.37 -12.59 -22.40
C MET A 35 -3.00 -13.95 -22.01
N PRO A 36 -2.73 -14.46 -20.80
CA PRO A 36 -3.44 -15.59 -20.23
C PRO A 36 -4.97 -15.41 -20.29
N PRO A 37 -5.75 -16.51 -20.24
CA PRO A 37 -7.20 -16.40 -20.19
C PRO A 37 -7.64 -15.63 -18.94
N GLY A 38 -8.83 -15.05 -18.97
CA GLY A 38 -9.33 -14.30 -17.84
C GLY A 38 -10.79 -13.89 -18.02
N PRO A 39 -11.49 -13.56 -16.93
CA PRO A 39 -12.91 -13.27 -16.98
C PRO A 39 -13.22 -12.10 -17.93
N PRO A 40 -14.41 -12.10 -18.54
CA PRO A 40 -14.88 -10.97 -19.32
C PRO A 40 -15.05 -9.75 -18.42
N HIS A 41 -14.68 -8.58 -18.93
CA HIS A 41 -14.65 -7.35 -18.15
C HIS A 41 -15.14 -6.15 -18.96
N LEU A 42 -15.46 -5.07 -18.26
CA LEU A 42 -15.84 -3.82 -18.90
C LEU A 42 -14.61 -3.21 -19.60
N PRO A 43 -14.72 -2.67 -20.84
CA PRO A 43 -13.56 -2.18 -21.57
C PRO A 43 -12.76 -1.08 -20.85
N ILE A 44 -13.46 -0.17 -20.17
CA ILE A 44 -12.84 0.96 -19.44
C ILE A 44 -12.73 0.66 -17.95
N LEU A 45 -13.73 0.02 -17.34
CA LEU A 45 -13.74 -0.18 -15.88
C LEU A 45 -13.11 -1.50 -15.44
N GLY A 46 -12.77 -2.39 -16.36
CA GLY A 46 -12.25 -3.71 -16.04
C GLY A 46 -13.18 -4.44 -15.06
N HIS A 47 -12.60 -4.90 -13.95
CA HIS A 47 -13.29 -5.51 -12.83
C HIS A 47 -13.43 -4.57 -11.62
N TYR A 48 -13.38 -3.25 -11.83
CA TYR A 48 -13.44 -2.26 -10.75
C TYR A 48 -14.55 -2.54 -9.72
N PHE A 49 -15.76 -2.88 -10.17
CA PHE A 49 -16.88 -3.18 -9.26
C PHE A 49 -16.67 -4.43 -8.41
N ALA A 50 -15.90 -5.42 -8.88
CA ALA A 50 -15.56 -6.59 -8.07
C ALA A 50 -14.62 -6.19 -6.91
N PHE A 51 -13.63 -5.33 -7.18
CA PHE A 51 -12.69 -4.82 -6.18
C PHE A 51 -13.28 -3.76 -5.26
N ARG A 52 -14.28 -3.01 -5.73
CA ARG A 52 -14.99 -2.02 -4.91
C ARG A 52 -15.86 -2.68 -3.83
N ASN A 53 -16.44 -3.84 -4.14
CA ASN A 53 -17.41 -4.50 -3.26
C ASN A 53 -16.75 -5.35 -2.16
N ASP A 54 -15.52 -5.82 -2.37
CA ASP A 54 -14.75 -6.54 -1.36
C ASP A 54 -13.29 -6.04 -1.38
N GLY A 55 -12.88 -5.37 -0.31
CA GLY A 55 -11.53 -4.84 -0.15
C GLY A 55 -10.44 -5.91 -0.02
N ARG A 56 -10.84 -7.17 0.22
CA ARG A 56 -9.92 -8.30 0.28
C ARG A 56 -9.57 -8.74 -1.14
N LEU A 57 -8.55 -8.09 -1.73
CA LEU A 57 -8.11 -8.36 -3.10
C LEU A 57 -7.87 -9.85 -3.36
N TYR A 58 -7.30 -10.59 -2.39
CA TYR A 58 -7.08 -12.03 -2.50
C TYR A 58 -8.40 -12.82 -2.70
N ALA A 59 -9.48 -12.43 -2.02
CA ALA A 59 -10.77 -13.08 -2.12
C ALA A 59 -11.43 -12.77 -3.47
N VAL A 60 -11.28 -11.52 -3.96
CA VAL A 60 -11.73 -11.10 -5.28
C VAL A 60 -11.01 -11.88 -6.38
N PHE A 61 -9.68 -11.95 -6.32
CA PHE A 61 -8.88 -12.73 -7.28
C PHE A 61 -9.26 -14.20 -7.25
N ASN A 62 -9.39 -14.81 -6.07
CA ASN A 62 -9.81 -16.21 -5.95
C ASN A 62 -11.21 -16.44 -6.55
N LYS A 63 -12.15 -15.50 -6.34
CA LYS A 63 -13.50 -15.58 -6.92
C LYS A 63 -13.50 -15.45 -8.45
N LEU A 64 -12.75 -14.48 -8.98
CA LEU A 64 -12.61 -14.25 -10.43
C LEU A 64 -11.88 -15.40 -11.13
N GLY A 65 -10.91 -16.01 -10.44
CA GLY A 65 -10.07 -17.10 -10.92
C GLY A 65 -10.67 -18.50 -10.74
N LYS A 66 -11.90 -18.66 -10.23
CA LYS A 66 -12.46 -19.99 -9.93
C LYS A 66 -12.52 -20.92 -11.14
N SER A 67 -12.79 -20.37 -12.32
CA SER A 67 -12.96 -21.11 -13.57
C SER A 67 -11.69 -21.12 -14.43
N PHE A 68 -10.58 -20.61 -13.91
CA PHE A 68 -9.30 -20.55 -14.61
C PHE A 68 -8.27 -21.39 -13.87
N ASP A 69 -7.27 -21.83 -14.62
CA ASP A 69 -6.15 -22.60 -14.10
C ASP A 69 -5.23 -21.72 -13.22
N ASP A 70 -3.97 -22.11 -13.08
CA ASP A 70 -3.04 -21.47 -12.16
C ASP A 70 -2.54 -20.09 -12.60
N ILE A 71 -2.80 -19.69 -13.84
CA ILE A 71 -2.48 -18.38 -14.39
C ILE A 71 -3.69 -17.80 -15.10
N PHE A 72 -4.09 -16.59 -14.70
CA PHE A 72 -5.19 -15.88 -15.35
C PHE A 72 -4.99 -14.37 -15.32
N THR A 73 -5.71 -13.66 -16.19
CA THR A 73 -5.63 -12.19 -16.29
C THR A 73 -6.86 -11.50 -15.73
N VAL A 74 -6.64 -10.46 -14.92
CA VAL A 74 -7.68 -9.58 -14.38
C VAL A 74 -7.37 -8.15 -14.76
N ASN A 75 -8.37 -7.39 -15.20
CA ASN A 75 -8.21 -5.98 -15.54
C ASN A 75 -8.67 -5.06 -14.40
N LEU A 76 -7.82 -4.10 -14.00
CA LEU A 76 -8.11 -3.08 -12.97
C LEU A 76 -8.84 -1.85 -13.52
N GLY A 77 -9.05 -1.78 -14.83
CA GLY A 77 -9.61 -0.64 -15.55
C GLY A 77 -8.57 0.07 -16.41
N PHE A 78 -9.05 0.83 -17.39
CA PHE A 78 -8.30 1.66 -18.33
C PHE A 78 -7.15 0.92 -19.04
N GLY A 79 -7.36 -0.36 -19.35
CA GLY A 79 -6.36 -1.21 -20.01
C GLY A 79 -5.34 -1.86 -19.07
N ARG A 80 -5.33 -1.49 -17.78
CA ARG A 80 -4.39 -2.03 -16.77
C ARG A 80 -4.70 -3.48 -16.47
N SER A 81 -3.87 -4.39 -16.99
CA SER A 81 -4.07 -5.83 -16.90
C SER A 81 -3.06 -6.44 -15.93
N LEU A 82 -3.55 -7.22 -14.97
CA LEU A 82 -2.77 -7.98 -14.01
C LEU A 82 -2.80 -9.45 -14.39
N VAL A 83 -1.63 -10.08 -14.39
CA VAL A 83 -1.52 -11.54 -14.41
C VAL A 83 -1.48 -12.03 -12.97
N VAL A 84 -2.43 -12.89 -12.63
CA VAL A 84 -2.55 -13.52 -11.31
C VAL A 84 -1.93 -14.91 -11.37
N LEU A 85 -1.04 -15.21 -10.44
CA LEU A 85 -0.38 -16.50 -10.27
C LEU A 85 -0.97 -17.18 -9.02
N LYS A 86 -1.47 -18.40 -9.15
CA LYS A 86 -2.22 -19.11 -8.09
C LYS A 86 -1.48 -20.33 -7.52
N SER A 87 -0.67 -21.01 -8.32
CA SER A 87 0.14 -22.17 -7.88
C SER A 87 1.43 -21.71 -7.20
N ALA A 88 1.84 -22.45 -6.16
CA ALA A 88 3.09 -22.20 -5.46
C ALA A 88 4.31 -22.43 -6.37
N GLU A 89 4.26 -23.43 -7.24
CA GLU A 89 5.30 -23.74 -8.22
C GLU A 89 5.51 -22.58 -9.19
N ILE A 90 4.42 -22.00 -9.73
CA ILE A 90 4.50 -20.87 -10.67
C ILE A 90 4.97 -19.59 -9.96
N VAL A 91 4.52 -19.38 -8.72
CA VAL A 91 4.99 -18.25 -7.91
C VAL A 91 6.49 -18.39 -7.60
N HIS A 92 6.97 -19.61 -7.31
CA HIS A 92 8.40 -19.88 -7.11
C HIS A 92 9.20 -19.59 -8.37
N GLU A 93 8.76 -20.10 -9.53
CA GLU A 93 9.41 -19.84 -10.81
C GLU A 93 9.51 -18.33 -11.08
N ALA A 94 8.42 -17.58 -10.88
CA ALA A 94 8.40 -16.14 -11.14
C ALA A 94 9.26 -15.34 -10.15
N LEU A 95 9.11 -15.57 -8.85
CA LEU A 95 9.70 -14.72 -7.81
C LEU A 95 11.10 -15.15 -7.35
N VAL A 96 11.49 -16.41 -7.59
CA VAL A 96 12.80 -16.94 -7.17
C VAL A 96 13.69 -17.17 -8.38
N GLU A 97 13.26 -17.99 -9.33
CA GLU A 97 14.09 -18.38 -10.48
C GLU A 97 14.22 -17.23 -11.48
N LYS A 98 13.12 -16.54 -11.76
CA LYS A 98 13.04 -15.41 -12.71
C LYS A 98 12.93 -14.04 -12.02
N LYS A 99 13.45 -13.94 -10.79
CA LYS A 99 13.31 -12.76 -9.91
C LYS A 99 13.64 -11.43 -10.57
N GLU A 100 14.63 -11.37 -11.47
CA GLU A 100 15.03 -10.11 -12.12
C GLU A 100 13.99 -9.63 -13.15
N ILE A 101 13.32 -10.57 -13.83
CA ILE A 101 12.26 -10.27 -14.80
C ILE A 101 11.00 -9.78 -14.07
N PHE A 102 10.67 -10.38 -12.92
CA PHE A 102 9.50 -10.04 -12.11
C PHE A 102 9.81 -9.05 -10.97
N ALA A 103 10.98 -8.42 -10.96
CA ALA A 103 11.36 -7.43 -9.94
C ALA A 103 10.63 -6.09 -10.11
N GLY A 104 9.98 -5.85 -11.24
CA GLY A 104 9.22 -4.63 -11.52
C GLY A 104 8.13 -4.35 -10.49
N ARG A 105 7.71 -3.08 -10.44
CA ARG A 105 6.61 -2.59 -9.59
C ARG A 105 5.61 -1.83 -10.45
N ASP A 106 4.39 -1.74 -9.95
CA ASP A 106 3.32 -0.97 -10.57
C ASP A 106 3.53 0.52 -10.32
N ASP A 107 4.03 1.23 -11.33
CA ASP A 107 4.29 2.67 -11.33
C ASP A 107 3.09 3.51 -11.81
N GLU A 108 1.95 2.86 -12.10
CA GLU A 108 0.75 3.54 -12.58
C GLU A 108 -0.29 3.80 -11.46
N SER A 109 -0.11 3.23 -10.27
CA SER A 109 -1.03 3.47 -9.15
C SER A 109 -0.80 4.84 -8.52
N TRP A 110 -1.77 5.72 -8.74
CA TRP A 110 -1.78 7.08 -8.18
C TRP A 110 -1.69 7.12 -6.64
N LYS A 111 -2.37 6.22 -5.92
CA LYS A 111 -2.30 6.20 -4.45
C LYS A 111 -0.91 5.80 -3.95
N PHE A 112 -0.21 4.92 -4.66
CA PHE A 112 1.15 4.51 -4.31
C PHE A 112 2.14 5.62 -4.64
N GLU A 113 1.98 6.28 -5.79
CA GLU A 113 2.74 7.50 -6.14
C GLU A 113 2.62 8.55 -5.02
N LEU A 114 1.41 8.80 -4.54
CA LEU A 114 1.14 9.76 -3.47
C LEU A 114 1.72 9.34 -2.11
N LEU A 115 1.64 8.05 -1.76
CA LEU A 115 2.18 7.52 -0.50
C LEU A 115 3.71 7.61 -0.44
N THR A 116 4.38 7.45 -1.57
CA THR A 116 5.82 7.21 -1.65
C THR A 116 6.60 8.40 -2.21
N ASP A 117 5.97 9.58 -2.24
CA ASP A 117 6.52 10.81 -2.82
C ASP A 117 7.07 10.60 -4.25
N GLY A 118 6.29 9.89 -5.07
CA GLY A 118 6.66 9.56 -6.44
C GLY A 118 7.56 8.34 -6.55
N PHE A 119 7.20 7.24 -5.88
CA PHE A 119 7.90 5.95 -5.93
C PHE A 119 9.37 6.04 -5.47
N LYS A 120 9.62 6.83 -4.42
CA LYS A 120 10.95 7.01 -3.81
C LYS A 120 11.15 6.18 -2.54
N ASP A 121 10.41 5.08 -2.40
CA ASP A 121 10.49 4.16 -1.28
C ASP A 121 11.16 2.83 -1.68
N LEU A 122 11.18 1.82 -0.80
CA LEU A 122 11.73 0.50 -1.11
C LEU A 122 10.70 -0.53 -1.56
N THR A 123 9.42 -0.26 -1.36
CA THR A 123 8.32 -1.19 -1.56
C THR A 123 7.74 -1.07 -2.96
N PHE A 124 7.47 0.17 -3.41
CA PHE A 124 6.81 0.46 -4.69
C PHE A 124 7.74 1.05 -5.75
N ALA A 125 8.97 1.45 -5.40
CA ALA A 125 9.94 1.89 -6.39
C ALA A 125 10.31 0.77 -7.38
N SER A 126 10.43 1.15 -8.65
CA SER A 126 10.87 0.26 -9.71
C SER A 126 12.31 -0.21 -9.50
N TYR A 127 12.56 -1.47 -9.88
CA TYR A 127 13.88 -2.07 -9.76
C TYR A 127 14.91 -1.31 -10.62
N GLY A 128 15.99 -0.85 -9.97
CA GLY A 128 17.05 -0.11 -10.63
C GLY A 128 18.23 0.17 -9.71
N PRO A 129 19.27 0.87 -10.19
CA PRO A 129 20.47 1.17 -9.40
C PRO A 129 20.18 1.89 -8.08
N VAL A 130 19.27 2.88 -8.10
CA VAL A 130 18.86 3.63 -6.90
C VAL A 130 18.20 2.71 -5.88
N TRP A 131 17.21 1.91 -6.29
CA TRP A 131 16.55 0.94 -5.43
C TRP A 131 17.53 -0.08 -4.84
N ARG A 132 18.46 -0.61 -5.65
CA ARG A 132 19.50 -1.56 -5.20
C ARG A 132 20.37 -0.94 -4.11
N LEU A 133 20.80 0.31 -4.30
CA LEU A 133 21.61 1.04 -3.33
C LEU A 133 20.85 1.29 -2.02
N GLN A 134 19.64 1.83 -2.10
CA GLN A 134 18.79 2.07 -0.92
C GLN A 134 18.54 0.77 -0.16
N ARG A 135 18.22 -0.33 -0.87
CA ARG A 135 18.01 -1.64 -0.25
C ARG A 135 19.26 -2.13 0.46
N GLN A 136 20.43 -1.98 -0.17
CA GLN A 136 21.71 -2.36 0.44
C GLN A 136 21.99 -1.56 1.72
N MET A 137 21.78 -0.24 1.69
CA MET A 137 21.95 0.62 2.87
C MET A 137 21.00 0.21 4.00
N THR A 138 19.72 0.00 3.70
CA THR A 138 18.72 -0.43 4.70
C THR A 138 19.06 -1.80 5.28
N LEU A 139 19.47 -2.77 4.45
CA LEU A 139 19.87 -4.09 4.95
C LEU A 139 21.13 -4.03 5.81
N ARG A 140 22.11 -3.18 5.48
CA ARG A 140 23.29 -2.95 6.33
C ARG A 140 22.92 -2.31 7.66
N ALA A 141 22.04 -1.31 7.64
CA ALA A 141 21.54 -0.66 8.86
C ALA A 141 20.81 -1.67 9.76
N LEU A 142 19.86 -2.44 9.21
CA LEU A 142 19.17 -3.51 9.94
C LEU A 142 20.13 -4.58 10.44
N GLY A 143 21.08 -5.00 9.59
CA GLY A 143 22.12 -5.97 9.93
C GLY A 143 22.97 -5.54 11.11
N SER A 144 23.24 -4.24 11.29
CA SER A 144 24.00 -3.74 12.44
C SER A 144 23.28 -3.96 13.79
N TYR A 145 21.95 -3.95 13.79
CA TYR A 145 21.14 -4.26 14.98
C TYR A 145 21.03 -5.76 15.23
N LEU A 146 21.04 -6.58 14.16
CA LEU A 146 20.97 -8.05 14.25
C LEU A 146 22.31 -8.69 14.62
N ALA A 147 23.42 -8.09 14.19
CA ALA A 147 24.77 -8.56 14.49
C ALA A 147 25.26 -8.14 15.89
N SER A 148 24.45 -7.41 16.64
CA SER A 148 24.75 -6.98 18.01
C SER A 148 23.59 -7.34 18.94
N ASP A 149 23.82 -7.31 20.24
CA ASP A 149 22.77 -7.55 21.25
C ASP A 149 21.76 -6.40 21.35
N LYS A 150 21.85 -5.40 20.46
CA LYS A 150 20.96 -4.22 20.47
C LYS A 150 19.51 -4.61 20.26
N LEU A 151 19.21 -5.51 19.31
CA LEU A 151 17.83 -5.92 19.07
C LEU A 151 17.25 -6.66 20.28
N GLU A 152 18.02 -7.57 20.89
CA GLU A 152 17.58 -8.27 22.10
C GLU A 152 17.36 -7.27 23.24
N THR A 153 18.31 -6.35 23.45
CA THR A 153 18.22 -5.31 24.48
C THR A 153 16.97 -4.44 24.30
N TYR A 154 16.70 -4.01 23.06
CA TYR A 154 15.52 -3.21 22.75
C TYR A 154 14.23 -3.98 22.93
N THR A 155 14.21 -5.26 22.55
CA THR A 155 13.05 -6.13 22.70
C THR A 155 12.74 -6.37 24.18
N ARG A 156 13.76 -6.72 24.98
CA ARG A 156 13.64 -6.97 26.42
C ARG A 156 13.14 -5.73 27.15
N SER A 157 13.80 -4.59 26.94
CA SER A 157 13.40 -3.33 27.57
C SER A 157 11.98 -2.89 27.16
N ALA A 158 11.60 -3.03 25.89
CA ALA A 158 10.25 -2.68 25.46
C ALA A 158 9.20 -3.65 26.04
N PHE A 159 9.55 -4.93 26.21
CA PHE A 159 8.69 -5.93 26.84
C PHE A 159 8.47 -5.62 28.32
N GLU A 160 9.53 -5.36 29.09
CA GLU A 160 9.46 -5.00 30.50
C GLU A 160 8.57 -3.76 30.73
N GLU A 161 8.72 -2.74 29.87
CA GLU A 161 7.89 -1.53 29.92
C GLU A 161 6.41 -1.84 29.66
N VAL A 162 6.10 -2.63 28.63
CA VAL A 162 4.71 -3.00 28.29
C VAL A 162 4.10 -3.94 29.33
N ALA A 163 4.88 -4.89 29.87
CA ALA A 163 4.43 -5.78 30.94
C ALA A 163 4.05 -4.99 32.19
N ALA A 164 4.86 -4.00 32.58
CA ALA A 164 4.55 -3.13 33.72
C ALA A 164 3.30 -2.25 33.52
N LEU A 165 2.88 -1.99 32.27
CA LEU A 165 1.61 -1.33 31.98
C LEU A 165 0.44 -2.30 32.10
N ILE A 166 0.59 -3.50 31.54
CA ILE A 166 -0.42 -4.56 31.61
C ILE A 166 -0.67 -4.96 33.08
N GLU A 167 0.35 -5.02 33.92
CA GLU A 167 0.22 -5.32 35.35
C GLU A 167 -0.65 -4.30 36.12
N LYS A 168 -0.82 -3.08 35.58
CA LYS A 168 -1.67 -2.04 36.18
C LYS A 168 -3.13 -2.12 35.72
N GLU A 169 -3.44 -2.96 34.73
CA GLU A 169 -4.81 -3.12 34.25
C GLU A 169 -5.66 -3.85 35.29
N ALA A 170 -6.72 -3.19 35.74
CA ALA A 170 -7.66 -3.73 36.71
C ALA A 170 -8.92 -4.33 36.05
N GLU A 171 -9.16 -4.02 34.78
CA GLU A 171 -10.34 -4.43 34.00
C GLU A 171 -9.91 -5.15 32.71
N PRO A 172 -10.83 -5.88 32.03
CA PRO A 172 -10.54 -6.44 30.72
C PRO A 172 -10.05 -5.37 29.73
N PHE A 173 -8.92 -5.64 29.07
CA PHE A 173 -8.26 -4.69 28.17
C PHE A 173 -8.01 -5.29 26.78
N GLU A 174 -7.76 -4.41 25.80
CA GLU A 174 -7.41 -4.82 24.43
C GLU A 174 -5.90 -5.12 24.29
N LEU A 175 -5.54 -6.41 24.26
CA LEU A 175 -4.13 -6.84 24.14
C LEU A 175 -3.45 -6.37 22.84
N ASP A 176 -4.20 -6.19 21.74
CA ASP A 176 -3.69 -5.72 20.45
C ASP A 176 -2.99 -4.35 20.58
N LEU A 177 -3.50 -3.46 21.43
CA LEU A 177 -2.91 -2.15 21.67
C LEU A 177 -1.49 -2.26 22.25
N TYR A 178 -1.34 -3.13 23.25
CA TYR A 178 -0.07 -3.37 23.93
C TYR A 178 0.96 -4.04 23.03
N ILE A 179 0.54 -5.00 22.20
CA ILE A 179 1.41 -5.65 21.22
C ILE A 179 1.88 -4.63 20.17
N ARG A 180 0.99 -3.78 19.67
CA ARG A 180 1.36 -2.71 18.73
C ARG A 180 2.34 -1.72 19.35
N LEU A 181 2.12 -1.34 20.61
CA LEU A 181 3.00 -0.45 21.36
C LEU A 181 4.40 -1.05 21.52
N LEU A 182 4.48 -2.33 21.88
CA LEU A 182 5.73 -3.09 22.00
C LEU A 182 6.53 -3.04 20.68
N VAL A 183 5.90 -3.46 19.58
CA VAL A 183 6.54 -3.48 18.25
C VAL A 183 6.93 -2.07 17.80
N PHE A 184 6.05 -1.09 18.02
CA PHE A 184 6.30 0.29 17.66
C PHE A 184 7.53 0.85 18.38
N ASN A 185 7.67 0.61 19.69
CA ASN A 185 8.82 1.06 20.46
C ASN A 185 10.14 0.41 19.99
N ILE A 186 10.12 -0.86 19.59
CA ILE A 186 11.29 -1.54 19.03
C ILE A 186 11.69 -0.88 17.70
N VAL A 187 10.73 -0.70 16.78
CA VAL A 187 10.99 -0.10 15.45
C VAL A 187 11.43 1.36 15.57
N CYS A 188 10.82 2.15 16.46
CA CYS A 188 11.21 3.54 16.73
C CYS A 188 12.66 3.64 17.23
N ARG A 189 13.06 2.77 18.16
CA ARG A 189 14.44 2.75 18.67
C ARG A 189 15.43 2.41 17.56
N MET A 190 15.09 1.44 16.70
CA MET A 190 15.94 1.08 15.55
C MET A 190 16.01 2.18 14.48
N SER A 191 14.93 2.92 14.28
CA SER A 191 14.82 3.91 13.19
C SER A 191 15.35 5.29 13.59
N PHE A 192 15.02 5.74 14.80
CA PHE A 192 15.28 7.11 15.25
C PHE A 192 16.29 7.21 16.40
N GLY A 193 16.74 6.07 16.95
CA GLY A 193 17.66 6.02 18.09
C GLY A 193 17.04 6.46 19.42
N LYS A 194 15.73 6.75 19.44
CA LYS A 194 14.98 7.19 20.62
C LYS A 194 13.74 6.34 20.82
N ARG A 195 13.28 6.30 22.06
CA ARG A 195 11.95 5.80 22.41
C ARG A 195 10.94 6.82 21.93
N CYS A 196 9.87 6.38 21.25
CA CYS A 196 8.78 7.28 20.90
C CYS A 196 7.79 7.47 22.07
N ILE A 197 7.67 6.49 22.98
CA ILE A 197 6.76 6.53 24.14
C ILE A 197 7.44 5.91 25.37
N THR A 198 7.37 6.56 26.53
CA THR A 198 7.88 6.06 27.82
C THR A 198 6.76 5.90 28.84
N VAL A 199 6.99 5.06 29.87
CA VAL A 199 6.03 4.75 30.95
C VAL A 199 5.59 6.01 31.72
N GLU A 200 6.46 7.02 31.83
CA GLU A 200 6.15 8.32 32.46
C GLU A 200 5.14 9.15 31.66
N ILE A 201 5.09 9.00 30.33
CA ILE A 201 4.14 9.70 29.45
C ILE A 201 2.73 9.11 29.57
N ILE A 202 2.63 7.83 29.96
CA ILE A 202 1.37 7.11 30.10
C ILE A 202 0.68 7.42 31.44
N SER A 203 1.43 7.83 32.47
CA SER A 203 0.84 8.12 33.79
C SER A 203 0.16 9.49 33.89
N TYR A 204 0.38 10.42 32.95
CA TYR A 204 -0.17 11.78 33.01
C TYR A 204 -1.28 12.07 32.01
N ALA A 205 -1.52 11.20 31.05
CA ALA A 205 -2.69 11.25 30.20
C ALA A 205 -2.98 9.87 29.64
N ILE A 206 -4.24 9.58 29.40
CA ILE A 206 -4.72 8.56 28.46
C ILE A 206 -4.26 8.88 26.99
N ASP A 207 -3.23 9.71 26.82
CA ASP A 207 -2.66 10.17 25.56
C ASP A 207 -1.14 9.98 25.57
N GLY A 208 -0.70 8.78 25.19
CA GLY A 208 0.45 8.66 24.28
C GLY A 208 0.09 9.28 22.93
N LEU A 209 -0.15 10.60 22.89
CA LEU A 209 -0.83 11.33 21.81
C LEU A 209 -0.25 10.97 20.44
N GLU A 210 1.08 10.87 20.36
CA GLU A 210 1.79 10.56 19.13
C GLU A 210 1.51 9.14 18.60
N PHE A 211 1.50 8.13 19.48
CA PHE A 211 1.22 6.75 19.11
C PHE A 211 -0.23 6.50 18.80
N THR A 212 -1.13 6.99 19.64
CA THR A 212 -2.57 6.88 19.40
C THR A 212 -2.92 7.60 18.10
N TRP A 213 -2.37 8.79 17.88
CA TRP A 213 -2.51 9.52 16.62
C TRP A 213 -1.96 8.69 15.45
N LEU A 214 -0.73 8.21 15.51
CA LEU A 214 -0.11 7.48 14.39
C LEU A 214 -0.83 6.16 14.12
N LYS A 215 -1.22 5.41 15.15
CA LYS A 215 -2.04 4.19 15.05
C LYS A 215 -3.34 4.50 14.32
N ASN A 216 -4.05 5.53 14.75
CA ASN A 216 -5.33 5.92 14.16
C ASN A 216 -5.16 6.38 12.71
N LYS A 217 -4.09 7.13 12.41
CA LYS A 217 -3.78 7.58 11.04
C LYS A 217 -3.37 6.44 10.12
N ILE A 218 -2.54 5.51 10.58
CA ILE A 218 -2.17 4.30 9.82
C ILE A 218 -3.39 3.42 9.62
N GLY A 219 -4.25 3.26 10.65
CA GLY A 219 -5.51 2.52 10.55
C GLY A 219 -6.43 3.12 9.50
N GLU A 220 -6.68 4.44 9.58
CA GLU A 220 -7.50 5.18 8.61
C GLU A 220 -6.91 5.10 7.19
N PHE A 221 -5.59 5.20 7.06
CA PHE A 221 -4.90 5.08 5.78
C PHE A 221 -5.04 3.67 5.20
N ASN A 222 -4.83 2.63 6.01
CA ASN A 222 -4.98 1.25 5.58
C ASN A 222 -6.42 0.97 5.12
N GLU A 223 -7.41 1.41 5.88
CA GLU A 223 -8.83 1.20 5.56
C GLU A 223 -9.25 1.98 4.31
N LYS A 224 -8.97 3.29 4.25
CA LYS A 224 -9.53 4.19 3.23
C LYS A 224 -8.68 4.31 1.97
N VAL A 225 -7.40 3.96 2.03
CA VAL A 225 -6.45 4.11 0.91
C VAL A 225 -5.96 2.76 0.41
N LEU A 226 -5.47 1.88 1.29
CA LEU A 226 -4.91 0.58 0.88
C LEU A 226 -5.95 -0.52 0.75
N GLY A 227 -7.08 -0.43 1.47
CA GLY A 227 -8.11 -1.47 1.55
C GLY A 227 -8.94 -1.67 0.29
N GLY A 228 -8.61 -1.01 -0.83
CA GLY A 228 -9.32 -1.18 -2.09
C GLY A 228 -8.75 -0.34 -3.24
N LEU A 229 -9.46 -0.37 -4.37
CA LEU A 229 -9.16 0.52 -5.49
C LEU A 229 -9.79 1.88 -5.27
N ILE A 230 -9.01 2.94 -5.43
CA ILE A 230 -9.51 4.30 -5.48
C ILE A 230 -9.90 4.59 -6.93
N PRO A 231 -11.02 5.28 -7.21
CA PRO A 231 -11.39 5.66 -8.58
C PRO A 231 -10.26 6.29 -9.39
N SER A 232 -9.40 7.08 -8.74
CA SER A 232 -8.24 7.73 -9.36
C SER A 232 -7.08 6.80 -9.73
N ASP A 233 -6.99 5.61 -9.10
CA ASP A 233 -6.06 4.56 -9.55
C ASP A 233 -6.55 3.88 -10.84
N VAL A 234 -7.87 3.87 -11.03
CA VAL A 234 -8.54 3.15 -12.13
C VAL A 234 -8.65 4.06 -13.35
N ILE A 235 -9.03 5.31 -13.14
CA ILE A 235 -9.21 6.31 -14.18
C ILE A 235 -8.25 7.48 -13.87
N PRO A 236 -7.08 7.55 -14.54
CA PRO A 236 -6.04 8.52 -14.19
C PRO A 236 -6.50 9.98 -14.17
N VAL A 237 -7.43 10.38 -15.05
CA VAL A 237 -7.92 11.77 -15.10
C VAL A 237 -8.61 12.20 -13.81
N LEU A 238 -9.17 11.25 -13.05
CA LEU A 238 -9.91 11.52 -11.81
C LEU A 238 -9.02 12.06 -10.68
N LYS A 239 -7.68 11.91 -10.77
CA LYS A 239 -6.74 12.46 -9.78
C LYS A 239 -6.76 14.00 -9.68
N HIS A 240 -7.21 14.66 -10.75
CA HIS A 240 -7.34 16.12 -10.85
C HIS A 240 -8.68 16.65 -10.32
N PHE A 241 -9.65 15.79 -10.07
CA PHE A 241 -10.97 16.19 -9.58
C PHE A 241 -11.05 16.07 -8.05
N PRO A 242 -11.89 16.88 -7.38
CA PRO A 242 -12.08 16.88 -5.93
C PRO A 242 -12.95 15.70 -5.46
N ILE A 243 -12.50 14.47 -5.70
CA ILE A 243 -13.21 13.25 -5.31
C ILE A 243 -12.94 12.96 -3.81
N PRO A 244 -13.97 12.67 -2.99
CA PRO A 244 -13.81 12.45 -1.55
C PRO A 244 -12.72 11.44 -1.16
N SER A 245 -12.62 10.31 -1.87
CA SER A 245 -11.58 9.29 -1.63
C SER A 245 -10.18 9.81 -1.95
N SER A 246 -10.04 10.55 -3.06
CA SER A 246 -8.76 11.15 -3.47
C SER A 246 -8.32 12.27 -2.52
N LEU A 247 -9.25 13.10 -2.07
CA LEU A 247 -8.98 14.15 -1.07
C LEU A 247 -8.57 13.52 0.27
N THR A 248 -9.23 12.44 0.67
CA THR A 248 -8.88 11.67 1.87
C THR A 248 -7.48 11.08 1.76
N ALA A 249 -7.14 10.45 0.62
CA ALA A 249 -5.80 9.93 0.37
C ALA A 249 -4.74 11.04 0.44
N LYS A 250 -4.96 12.18 -0.26
CA LYS A 250 -4.05 13.34 -0.23
C LYS A 250 -3.82 13.87 1.19
N ARG A 251 -4.89 14.00 1.97
CA ARG A 251 -4.83 14.45 3.37
C ARG A 251 -4.01 13.49 4.22
N LEU A 252 -4.33 12.19 4.20
CA LEU A 252 -3.67 11.20 5.03
C LEU A 252 -2.20 11.01 4.66
N SER A 253 -1.87 10.96 3.36
CA SER A 253 -0.48 10.91 2.92
C SER A 253 0.32 12.13 3.40
N LYS A 254 -0.27 13.33 3.33
CA LYS A 254 0.38 14.57 3.81
C LYS A 254 0.57 14.58 5.33
N GLU A 255 -0.42 14.09 6.09
CA GLU A 255 -0.33 13.99 7.55
C GLU A 255 0.78 13.01 7.95
N LEU A 256 0.84 11.82 7.33
CA LEU A 256 1.89 10.82 7.59
C LEU A 256 3.30 11.30 7.17
N ASP A 257 3.43 11.90 5.99
CA ASP A 257 4.69 12.50 5.52
C ASP A 257 5.17 13.61 6.47
N GLY A 258 4.24 14.46 6.94
CA GLY A 258 4.54 15.50 7.93
C GLY A 258 5.11 14.93 9.22
N PHE A 259 4.55 13.83 9.72
CA PHE A 259 5.06 13.12 10.90
C PHE A 259 6.51 12.64 10.69
N PHE A 260 6.79 11.95 9.58
CA PHE A 260 8.14 11.46 9.30
C PHE A 260 9.16 12.59 9.10
N LYS A 261 8.74 13.72 8.49
CA LYS A 261 9.59 14.91 8.34
C LYS A 261 10.00 15.50 9.68
N VAL A 262 9.06 15.62 10.63
CA VAL A 262 9.38 16.10 11.98
C VAL A 262 10.44 15.20 12.64
N LYS A 263 10.26 13.88 12.61
CA LYS A 263 11.23 12.92 13.18
C LYS A 263 12.58 12.97 12.48
N LEU A 264 12.60 13.17 11.17
CA LEU A 264 13.84 13.35 10.42
C LEU A 264 14.61 14.60 10.86
N GLU A 265 13.93 15.73 11.02
CA GLU A 265 14.56 16.98 11.46
C GLU A 265 15.06 16.90 12.90
N GLU A 266 14.31 16.28 13.81
CA GLU A 266 14.76 15.99 15.18
C GLU A 266 16.03 15.14 15.21
N HIS A 267 16.11 14.14 14.32
CA HIS A 267 17.28 13.28 14.20
C HIS A 267 18.48 14.05 13.64
N LYS A 268 18.30 14.86 12.59
CA LYS A 268 19.36 15.71 12.03
C LYS A 268 19.93 16.69 13.07
N ALA A 269 19.07 17.30 13.88
CA ALA A 269 19.48 18.24 14.92
C ALA A 269 20.33 17.59 16.04
N THR A 270 20.18 16.28 16.24
CA THR A 270 20.91 15.52 17.27
C THR A 270 22.01 14.62 16.69
N LEU A 271 22.25 14.72 15.38
CA LEU A 271 23.29 13.95 14.71
C LEU A 271 24.67 14.47 15.12
N ASN A 272 25.40 13.67 15.90
CA ASN A 272 26.81 13.95 16.18
C ASN A 272 27.63 13.78 14.89
N THR A 273 28.17 14.88 14.36
CA THR A 273 29.06 14.89 13.19
C THR A 273 30.48 14.40 13.49
N GLY A 274 30.73 13.93 14.72
CA GLY A 274 31.99 13.29 15.10
C GLY A 274 32.25 12.04 14.26
N SER A 275 33.45 11.97 13.68
CA SER A 275 33.95 10.98 12.72
C SER A 275 33.34 9.58 12.87
N CYS A 276 32.78 9.07 11.77
CA CYS A 276 32.48 7.63 11.62
C CYS A 276 33.72 6.82 12.04
N PRO A 277 33.60 5.86 12.97
CA PRO A 277 34.63 4.86 13.13
C PRO A 277 34.73 4.09 11.82
N VAL A 278 35.89 4.23 11.16
CA VAL A 278 36.28 3.51 9.94
C VAL A 278 36.39 2.02 10.24
#